data_AF-A0A4P8SGV7-F1
#
_entry.id   AF-A0A4P8SGV7-F1
#
_cell.length_a   1.000
_cell.length_b   1.000
_cell.length_c   1.000
_cell.angle_alpha   90.00
_cell.angle_beta   90.00
_cell.angle_gamma   90.00
#
_symmetry.space_group_name_H-M   'P 1'
#
loop_
_entity.id
_entity.type
_entity.pdbx_description
1 polymer ?
#
loop_
_entity_poly.entity_id
_entity_poly.type
_entity_poly.pdbx_seq_one_letter_code
_entity_poly.pdbx_strand_id
1 'polypeptide(L)'
;MQLLNNHFEYRHWMLHNYFMIEGTDSTSLLSEEELDEYLFELRPRDYPCLVTITSQTHQPLNNEVTYIYREQIADWAEKMGVS
;
A
#
# COMPACT_ATOMS: atom_id res chain seq x y z
N MET A 1 -6.97 5.62 1.79
CA MET A 1 -5.85 5.61 2.75
C MET A 1 -6.22 4.69 3.92
N GLN A 2 -5.30 3.84 4.38
CA GLN A 2 -5.52 2.88 5.46
C GLN A 2 -4.27 2.75 6.34
N LEU A 3 -4.43 2.49 7.64
CA LEU A 3 -3.31 2.16 8.53
C LEU A 3 -3.02 0.66 8.44
N LEU A 4 -1.76 0.33 8.18
CA LEU A 4 -1.25 -1.04 8.17
C LEU A 4 -0.33 -1.24 9.37
N ASN A 5 -0.60 -2.24 10.20
CA ASN A 5 0.16 -2.52 11.42
C ASN A 5 1.17 -3.65 11.27
N ASN A 6 1.05 -4.47 10.23
CA ASN A 6 1.86 -5.66 10.03
C ASN A 6 1.81 -6.16 8.58
N HIS A 7 2.63 -7.17 8.30
CA HIS A 7 2.74 -7.80 6.99
C HIS A 7 1.44 -8.45 6.49
N PHE A 8 0.64 -9.04 7.40
CA PHE A 8 -0.62 -9.67 7.03
C PHE A 8 -1.62 -8.64 6.51
N GLU A 9 -1.78 -7.52 7.21
CA GLU A 9 -2.64 -6.41 6.78
C GLU A 9 -2.18 -5.81 5.44
N TYR A 10 -0.86 -5.68 5.24
CA TYR A 10 -0.29 -5.23 3.96
C TYR A 10 -0.66 -6.16 2.81
N ARG A 11 -0.42 -7.47 2.97
CA ARG A 11 -0.74 -8.46 1.93
C ARG A 11 -2.22 -8.39 1.57
N HIS A 12 -3.08 -8.39 2.58
CA HIS A 12 -4.52 -8.29 2.38
C HIS A 12 -4.90 -7.01 1.62
N TRP A 13 -4.36 -5.86 2.03
CA TRP A 13 -4.63 -4.59 1.37
C TRP A 13 -4.16 -4.58 -0.09
N MET A 14 -2.97 -5.09 -0.40
CA MET A 14 -2.49 -5.15 -1.79
C MET A 14 -3.40 -6.00 -2.68
N LEU A 15 -3.80 -7.17 -2.21
CA LEU A 15 -4.65 -8.08 -2.99
C LEU A 15 -6.02 -7.46 -3.27
N HIS A 16 -6.68 -6.91 -2.26
CA HIS A 16 -8.06 -6.44 -2.39
C HIS A 16 -8.17 -5.01 -2.89
N ASN A 17 -7.26 -4.11 -2.49
CA ASN A 17 -7.38 -2.69 -2.81
C ASN A 17 -6.55 -2.29 -4.02
N TYR A 18 -5.36 -2.86 -4.21
CA TYR A 18 -4.47 -2.49 -5.31
C TYR A 18 -4.67 -3.37 -6.54
N PHE A 19 -4.61 -4.70 -6.37
CA PHE A 19 -4.83 -5.64 -7.48
C PHE A 19 -6.31 -5.90 -7.78
N MET A 20 -7.21 -5.52 -6.87
CA MET A 20 -8.66 -5.78 -6.99
C MET A 20 -8.98 -7.27 -7.22
N ILE A 21 -8.22 -8.16 -6.57
CA ILE A 21 -8.42 -9.61 -6.59
C ILE A 21 -9.55 -9.92 -5.59
N GLU A 22 -10.77 -10.07 -6.10
CA GLU A 22 -11.94 -10.48 -5.33
C GLU A 22 -12.35 -11.92 -5.67
N GLY A 23 -12.25 -12.83 -4.69
CA GLY A 23 -12.87 -14.16 -4.76
C GLY A 23 -12.30 -15.11 -5.83
N THR A 24 -12.74 -16.37 -5.75
CA THR A 24 -12.16 -17.59 -6.36
C THR A 24 -12.06 -17.62 -7.89
N ASP A 25 -12.56 -16.61 -8.60
CA ASP A 25 -12.63 -16.61 -10.08
C ASP A 25 -11.67 -15.57 -10.72
N SER A 26 -10.96 -14.80 -9.91
CA SER A 26 -9.86 -13.96 -10.39
C SER A 26 -8.61 -14.83 -10.55
N THR A 27 -8.44 -15.39 -11.74
CA THR A 27 -7.16 -15.98 -12.13
C THR A 27 -6.12 -14.87 -12.19
N SER A 28 -5.33 -14.75 -11.12
CA SER A 28 -4.10 -13.96 -11.15
C SER A 28 -3.29 -14.43 -12.36
N LEU A 29 -2.85 -13.48 -13.20
CA LEU A 29 -1.92 -13.78 -14.29
C LEU A 29 -0.56 -14.25 -13.76
N LEU A 30 -0.28 -13.96 -12.49
CA LEU A 30 0.91 -14.39 -11.76
C LEU A 30 0.61 -15.68 -11.00
N SER A 31 1.57 -16.58 -10.99
CA SER A 31 1.63 -17.68 -10.00
C SER A 31 1.71 -17.13 -8.57
N GLU A 32 1.43 -17.99 -7.58
CA GLU A 32 1.57 -17.61 -6.17
C GLU A 32 3.00 -17.16 -5.83
N GLU A 33 4.02 -17.82 -6.39
CA GLU A 33 5.43 -17.46 -6.17
C GLU A 33 5.76 -16.08 -6.76
N GLU A 34 5.36 -15.83 -8.01
CA GLU A 34 5.58 -14.52 -8.67
C GLU A 34 4.84 -13.38 -7.93
N LEU A 35 3.64 -13.66 -7.44
CA LEU A 35 2.86 -12.72 -6.63
C LEU A 35 3.56 -12.42 -5.30
N ASP A 36 4.10 -13.44 -4.64
CA ASP A 36 4.83 -13.28 -3.38
C ASP A 36 6.12 -12.48 -3.56
N GLU A 37 6.88 -12.74 -4.62
CA GLU A 37 8.07 -11.94 -4.98
C GLU A 37 7.70 -10.48 -5.26
N TYR A 38 6.63 -10.26 -6.02
CA TYR A 38 6.19 -8.90 -6.34
C TYR A 38 5.69 -8.14 -5.10
N LEU A 39 4.93 -8.81 -4.24
CA LEU A 39 4.49 -8.27 -2.95
C LEU A 39 5.68 -8.03 -2.01
N PHE A 40 6.70 -8.86 -2.07
CA PHE A 40 7.92 -8.65 -1.32
C PHE A 40 8.57 -7.34 -1.76
N GLU A 41 8.82 -7.13 -3.05
CA GLU A 41 9.47 -5.90 -3.56
C GLU A 41 8.68 -4.62 -3.26
N LEU A 42 7.35 -4.67 -3.27
CA LEU A 42 6.49 -3.51 -2.99
C LEU A 42 6.23 -3.23 -1.50
N ARG A 43 6.74 -4.06 -0.59
CA ARG A 43 6.41 -3.95 0.84
C ARG A 43 6.82 -2.59 1.41
N PRO A 44 6.07 -2.08 2.41
CA PRO A 44 6.52 -0.91 3.16
C PRO A 44 7.83 -1.20 3.88
N ARG A 45 8.61 -0.14 4.11
CA ARG A 45 9.90 -0.21 4.83
C ARG A 45 9.70 -0.66 6.28
N ASP A 46 8.67 -0.13 6.94
CA ASP A 46 8.36 -0.35 8.35
C ASP A 46 6.86 -0.33 8.60
N TYR A 47 6.47 -0.97 9.71
CA TYR A 47 5.12 -0.90 10.27
C TYR A 47 5.16 -0.24 11.67
N PRO A 48 4.09 0.44 12.10
CA PRO A 48 2.91 0.78 11.33
C PRO A 48 3.16 1.90 10.31
N CYS A 49 2.43 1.88 9.19
CA CYS A 49 2.44 2.95 8.19
C CYS A 49 1.04 3.19 7.61
N LEU A 50 0.79 4.39 7.10
CA LEU A 50 -0.40 4.65 6.28
C LEU A 50 -0.10 4.30 4.83
N VAL A 51 -1.02 3.61 4.17
CA VAL A 51 -0.95 3.28 2.75
C VAL A 51 -2.03 4.02 1.97
N THR A 52 -1.72 4.46 0.76
CA THR A 52 -2.70 5.03 -0.16
C THR A 52 -2.32 4.77 -1.62
N ILE A 53 -3.34 4.73 -2.49
CA ILE A 53 -3.14 4.72 -3.93
C ILE A 53 -3.16 6.18 -4.39
N THR A 54 -2.12 6.59 -5.10
CA THR A 54 -1.99 7.94 -5.68
C THR A 54 -1.97 7.83 -7.19
N SER A 55 -2.76 8.66 -7.87
CA SER A 55 -2.72 8.79 -9.32
C SER A 55 -1.78 9.93 -9.71
N GLN A 56 -0.89 9.68 -10.68
CA GLN A 56 -0.07 10.76 -11.21
C GLN A 56 -0.94 11.69 -12.07
N THR A 57 -0.89 13.00 -11.81
CA THR A 57 -1.76 13.99 -12.45
C THR A 57 -1.62 14.03 -13.97
N HIS A 58 -0.45 13.62 -14.48
CA HIS A 58 -0.15 13.55 -15.92
C HIS A 58 -0.35 12.15 -16.53
N GLN A 59 -0.56 11.12 -15.70
CA GLN A 59 -0.74 9.73 -16.10
C GLN A 59 -1.78 9.08 -15.19
N PRO A 60 -3.08 9.42 -15.34
CA PRO A 60 -4.14 8.96 -14.44
C PRO A 60 -4.36 7.44 -14.46
N LEU A 61 -3.77 6.73 -15.42
CA LEU A 61 -3.77 5.26 -15.50
C LEU A 61 -2.65 4.62 -14.67
N ASN A 62 -1.66 5.40 -14.22
CA ASN A 62 -0.55 4.92 -13.42
C ASN A 62 -0.85 5.21 -11.94
N ASN A 63 -1.55 4.27 -11.33
CA ASN A 63 -1.77 4.22 -9.90
C ASN A 63 -0.50 3.71 -9.22
N GLU A 64 0.00 4.45 -8.24
CA GLU A 64 1.15 4.07 -7.43
C GLU A 64 0.74 3.88 -5.98
N VAL A 65 1.39 2.95 -5.29
CA VAL A 65 1.22 2.74 -3.85
C VAL A 65 2.22 3.63 -3.11
N THR A 66 1.70 4.52 -2.27
CA THR A 66 2.51 5.43 -1.44
C THR A 66 2.35 5.07 0.03
N TYR A 67 3.47 5.03 0.76
CA TYR A 67 3.52 4.81 2.20
C TYR A 67 3.91 6.08 2.95
N ILE A 68 3.20 6.37 4.04
CA ILE A 68 3.48 7.50 4.93
C ILE A 68 3.85 6.93 6.30
N TYR A 69 5.04 7.29 6.78
CA TYR A 69 5.62 6.78 8.03
C TYR A 69 5.49 7.77 9.18
N ARG A 70 5.85 7.31 10.38
CA ARG A 70 5.75 8.08 11.64
C ARG A 70 6.47 9.42 11.55
N GLU A 71 7.64 9.49 10.93
CA GLU A 71 8.44 10.71 10.84
C GLU A 71 7.68 11.80 10.07
N GLN A 72 7.03 11.42 8.98
CA GLN A 72 6.23 12.33 8.16
C GLN A 72 4.95 12.76 8.88
N ILE A 73 4.30 11.84 9.60
CA ILE A 73 3.12 12.19 10.42
C ILE A 73 3.50 13.15 11.54
N ALA A 74 4.65 12.95 12.20
CA ALA A 74 5.14 13.83 13.26
C ALA A 74 5.44 15.24 12.73
N ASP A 75 6.13 15.34 11.59
CA ASP A 75 6.39 16.63 10.91
C ASP A 75 5.09 17.35 10.56
N TRP A 76 4.08 16.63 10.07
CA TRP A 76 2.77 17.21 9.78
C TRP A 76 2.03 17.66 11.05
N ALA A 77 2.07 16.85 12.10
CA ALA A 77 1.41 17.16 13.36
C ALA A 77 1.99 18.44 13.99
N GLU A 78 3.32 18.59 13.98
CA GLU A 78 4.01 19.80 14.40
C GLU A 78 3.58 21.03 13.57
N LYS A 79 3.60 20.91 12.24
CA LYS A 79 3.19 22.01 11.32
C LYS A 79 1.72 22.41 11.50
N MET A 80 0.88 21.49 11.94
CA MET A 80 -0.56 21.70 12.15
C MET A 80 -0.91 22.16 13.57
N GLY A 81 0.08 22.29 14.48
CA GLY A 81 -0.14 22.68 15.87
C GLY A 81 -0.80 21.59 16.72
N VAL A 82 -0.62 20.33 16.35
CA VAL A 82 -1.13 19.15 17.07
C VAL A 82 0.08 18.39 17.61
N SER A 83 0.67 18.84 18.72
CA SER A 83 1.83 18.21 19.37
C SER A 83 1.55 17.87 20.82
#